data_AF-A0A966BKA5-F1
#
_entry.id   AF-A0A966BKA5-F1
#
_cell.length_a   1.000
_cell.length_b   1.000
_cell.length_c   1.000
_cell.angle_alpha   90.00
_cell.angle_beta   90.00
_cell.angle_gamma   90.00
#
_symmetry.space_group_name_H-M   'P 1'
#
loop_
_entity.id
_entity.type
_entity.pdbx_description
1 polymer ?
#
loop_
_entity_poly.entity_id
_entity_poly.type
_entity_poly.pdbx_seq_one_letter_code
_entity_poly.pdbx_strand_id
1 'polypeptide(L)'
;MTTTFTKISIAIVFATIAFGVFGLTTNIGSFINDANAATGCGDCGDNPNPPDHEHEDLIPTCVISASPTSIVKGNNVTLKWSTISTNHASLNQGIGSVLVGTNKTMIVSPTTNTTYTMTVTSVDNITRTCATTVTVTNPIPAPTCVLSATPTSITAGQT
;
A
#
# COMPACT_ATOMS: atom_id res chain seq x y z
N MET A 1 -37.17 -7.66 3.24
CA MET A 1 -35.96 -7.41 4.07
C MET A 1 -34.97 -6.66 3.20
N THR A 2 -34.96 -5.33 3.30
CA THR A 2 -34.17 -4.46 2.43
C THR A 2 -33.11 -3.83 3.32
N THR A 3 -31.89 -4.37 3.31
CA THR A 3 -30.81 -3.89 4.18
C THR A 3 -30.07 -2.78 3.46
N THR A 4 -30.38 -1.55 3.85
CA THR A 4 -29.69 -0.32 3.42
C THR A 4 -28.22 -0.39 3.78
N PHE A 5 -27.34 -0.33 2.79
CA PHE A 5 -25.89 -0.16 2.99
C PHE A 5 -25.60 1.28 3.39
N THR A 6 -25.26 1.50 4.66
CA THR A 6 -24.72 2.76 5.14
C THR A 6 -23.36 3.00 4.50
N LYS A 7 -23.30 3.92 3.53
CA LYS A 7 -22.04 4.48 3.01
C LYS A 7 -21.33 5.18 4.18
N ILE A 8 -20.19 4.65 4.61
CA ILE A 8 -19.29 5.32 5.53
C ILE A 8 -18.65 6.48 4.75
N SER A 9 -19.22 7.67 4.90
CA SER A 9 -18.64 8.92 4.41
C SER A 9 -17.38 9.23 5.22
N ILE A 10 -16.21 8.93 4.66
CA ILE A 10 -14.92 9.36 5.20
C ILE A 10 -14.75 10.83 4.86
N ALA A 11 -14.85 11.70 5.89
CA ALA A 11 -14.55 13.12 5.76
C ALA A 11 -13.04 13.31 5.55
N ILE A 12 -12.62 13.52 4.30
CA ILE A 12 -11.26 13.95 3.97
C ILE A 12 -11.20 15.46 4.23
N VAL A 13 -10.51 15.86 5.30
CA VAL A 13 -10.18 17.27 5.56
C VAL A 13 -9.14 17.68 4.52
N PHE A 14 -9.57 18.41 3.49
CA PHE A 14 -8.67 19.02 2.51
C PHE A 14 -8.00 20.24 3.14
N ALA A 15 -6.73 20.11 3.51
CA ALA A 15 -5.87 21.26 3.76
C ALA A 15 -5.47 21.85 2.40
N THR A 16 -6.13 22.94 2.00
CA THR A 16 -5.74 23.73 0.82
C THR A 16 -4.45 24.47 1.12
N ILE A 17 -3.33 24.01 0.56
CA ILE A 17 -2.08 24.78 0.54
C ILE A 17 -2.17 25.74 -0.64
N ALA A 18 -2.11 27.03 -0.34
CA ALA A 18 -2.18 28.11 -1.32
C ALA A 18 -1.01 28.05 -2.31
N PHE A 19 -1.30 27.97 -3.61
CA PHE A 19 -0.33 28.28 -4.65
C PHE A 19 -0.20 29.80 -4.76
N GLY A 20 0.91 30.34 -4.22
CA GLY A 20 1.30 31.73 -4.44
C GLY A 20 1.70 31.93 -5.90
N VAL A 21 1.05 32.89 -6.55
CA VAL A 21 1.33 33.33 -7.92
C VAL A 21 2.19 34.60 -7.89
N PHE A 22 2.97 34.76 -8.95
CA PHE A 22 3.58 35.99 -9.48
C PHE A 22 4.96 36.46 -8.99
N GLY A 23 5.88 36.50 -9.97
CA GLY A 23 7.17 37.18 -9.93
C GLY A 23 7.89 37.06 -11.28
N LEU A 24 7.27 37.52 -12.38
CA LEU A 24 7.95 37.69 -13.66
C LEU A 24 8.87 38.92 -13.55
N THR A 25 10.19 38.73 -13.59
CA THR A 25 11.10 39.83 -13.97
C THR A 25 12.01 39.35 -15.08
N THR A 26 11.85 40.00 -16.24
CA THR A 26 12.79 39.97 -17.35
C THR A 26 14.07 40.71 -16.94
N ASN A 27 15.22 40.07 -17.02
CA ASN A 27 16.49 40.78 -17.16
C ASN A 27 17.28 40.18 -18.33
N ILE A 28 17.39 40.99 -19.38
CA ILE A 28 18.29 40.79 -20.51
C ILE A 28 19.57 41.59 -20.23
N GLY A 29 20.71 40.91 -20.24
CA GLY A 29 22.05 41.48 -20.08
C GLY A 29 22.92 40.50 -19.28
N SER A 30 23.93 39.84 -19.81
CA SER A 30 24.96 40.39 -20.69
C SER A 30 25.57 39.30 -21.57
N PHE A 31 25.87 39.72 -22.79
CA PHE A 31 26.74 39.03 -23.74
C PHE A 31 28.18 39.06 -23.19
N ILE A 32 28.81 37.90 -23.02
CA ILE A 32 30.24 37.72 -23.30
C ILE A 32 30.46 36.33 -23.89
N ASN A 33 30.69 36.37 -25.20
CA ASN A 33 31.32 35.35 -26.00
C ASN A 33 32.84 35.58 -25.92
N ASP A 34 33.54 34.80 -25.09
CA ASP A 34 34.98 34.67 -25.19
C ASP A 34 35.34 33.23 -25.56
N ALA A 35 35.55 33.06 -26.86
CA ALA A 35 36.32 31.97 -27.41
C ALA A 35 37.80 32.17 -27.04
N ASN A 36 38.41 31.09 -26.55
CA ASN A 36 39.85 30.82 -26.54
C ASN A 36 40.77 31.63 -25.60
N ALA A 37 41.03 31.04 -24.42
CA ALA A 37 42.32 31.13 -23.75
C ALA A 37 42.74 29.74 -23.26
N ALA A 38 43.28 28.93 -24.19
CA ALA A 38 44.07 27.76 -23.84
C ALA A 38 45.46 28.23 -23.38
N THR A 39 45.72 28.24 -22.07
CA THR A 39 47.08 28.19 -21.51
C THR A 39 47.00 27.66 -20.08
N GLY A 40 47.56 26.46 -19.84
CA GLY A 40 47.78 25.96 -18.49
C GLY A 40 47.51 24.48 -18.30
N CYS A 41 48.30 23.62 -18.95
CA CYS A 41 48.59 22.31 -18.36
C CYS A 41 49.60 22.56 -17.23
N GLY A 42 49.08 22.68 -16.00
CA GLY A 42 49.85 22.84 -14.78
C GLY A 42 49.35 21.85 -13.74
N ASP A 43 50.07 20.75 -13.64
CA ASP A 43 50.20 19.82 -12.51
C ASP A 43 48.93 19.18 -11.91
N CYS A 44 48.90 17.86 -12.02
CA CYS A 44 48.04 16.93 -11.30
C CYS A 44 48.31 17.02 -9.80
N GLY A 45 47.54 17.87 -9.11
CA GLY A 45 47.32 17.79 -7.68
C GLY A 45 46.16 16.85 -7.39
N ASP A 46 46.45 15.58 -7.16
CA ASP A 46 45.57 14.68 -6.41
C ASP A 46 45.20 15.34 -5.06
N ASN A 47 43.90 15.62 -4.84
CA ASN A 47 43.17 15.29 -3.60
C ASN A 47 41.80 16.01 -3.51
N PRO A 48 40.78 15.35 -2.94
CA PRO A 48 40.37 13.96 -3.11
C PRO A 48 39.27 13.91 -4.16
N ASN A 49 38.82 12.71 -4.50
CA ASN A 49 37.44 12.49 -4.92
C ASN A 49 36.52 13.50 -4.20
N PRO A 50 35.77 14.41 -4.88
CA PRO A 50 34.49 14.78 -4.25
C PRO A 50 33.81 13.43 -3.96
N PRO A 51 33.25 13.15 -2.78
CA PRO A 51 32.41 11.96 -2.65
C PRO A 51 31.48 12.02 -3.86
N ASP A 52 31.71 11.07 -4.77
CA ASP A 52 31.01 10.86 -6.00
C ASP A 52 29.56 11.09 -5.67
N HIS A 53 28.98 12.12 -6.28
CA HIS A 53 27.64 12.62 -6.00
C HIS A 53 26.79 11.51 -5.44
N GLU A 54 26.52 11.61 -4.14
CA GLU A 54 25.77 10.64 -3.36
C GLU A 54 24.39 10.55 -4.00
N HIS A 55 24.28 9.76 -5.06
CA HIS A 55 23.08 9.02 -5.35
C HIS A 55 23.04 7.96 -4.26
N GLU A 56 22.78 8.43 -3.03
CA GLU A 56 22.24 7.61 -1.97
C GLU A 56 21.16 6.79 -2.65
N ASP A 57 21.42 5.50 -2.79
CA ASP A 57 20.63 4.59 -3.59
C ASP A 57 19.29 4.46 -2.85
N LEU A 58 18.36 5.40 -3.10
CA LEU A 58 17.05 5.52 -2.48
C LEU A 58 16.12 4.45 -3.05
N ILE A 59 16.60 3.21 -3.07
CA ILE A 59 15.84 2.03 -3.46
C ILE A 59 14.76 1.85 -2.39
N PRO A 60 13.48 2.01 -2.75
CA PRO A 60 12.42 1.84 -1.77
C PRO A 60 12.37 0.37 -1.34
N THR A 61 12.22 0.11 -0.05
CA THR A 61 11.94 -1.25 0.43
C THR A 61 10.58 -1.28 1.10
N CYS A 62 9.88 -2.40 0.95
CA CYS A 62 8.61 -2.60 1.62
C CYS A 62 8.46 -4.02 2.10
N VAL A 63 7.84 -4.18 3.26
CA VAL A 63 7.43 -5.45 3.83
C VAL A 63 5.98 -5.33 4.27
N ILE A 64 5.20 -6.36 3.98
CA ILE A 64 3.80 -6.44 4.35
C ILE A 64 3.49 -7.84 4.89
N SER A 65 2.70 -7.91 5.95
CA SER A 65 2.22 -9.15 6.55
C SER A 65 0.74 -9.04 6.91
N ALA A 66 0.08 -10.20 6.99
CA ALA A 66 -1.29 -10.34 7.41
C ALA A 66 -1.35 -11.21 8.66
N SER A 67 -2.13 -10.79 9.66
CA SER A 67 -2.40 -11.59 10.85
C SER A 67 -3.89 -11.50 11.23
N PRO A 68 -4.63 -12.61 11.21
CA PRO A 68 -4.23 -13.95 10.74
C PRO A 68 -4.11 -14.05 9.21
N THR A 69 -3.38 -15.05 8.69
CA THR A 69 -3.26 -15.35 7.24
C THR A 69 -4.41 -16.17 6.69
N SER A 70 -5.21 -16.78 7.57
CA SER A 70 -6.39 -17.56 7.23
C SER A 70 -7.56 -17.15 8.10
N ILE A 71 -8.71 -16.88 7.49
CA ILE A 71 -9.93 -16.47 8.17
C ILE A 71 -11.17 -17.19 7.65
N VAL A 72 -12.21 -17.25 8.47
CA VAL A 72 -13.56 -17.56 7.98
C VAL A 72 -14.11 -16.33 7.24
N LYS A 73 -14.89 -16.56 6.18
CA LYS A 73 -15.52 -15.52 5.37
C LYS A 73 -16.15 -14.42 6.22
N GLY A 74 -15.71 -13.18 5.99
CA GLY A 74 -16.24 -11.98 6.66
C GLY A 74 -15.57 -11.62 7.98
N ASN A 75 -14.65 -12.45 8.49
CA ASN A 75 -13.83 -12.08 9.65
C ASN A 75 -12.80 -11.01 9.27
N ASN A 76 -12.24 -10.39 10.30
CA ASN A 76 -11.22 -9.36 10.14
C ASN A 76 -9.81 -9.96 10.06
N VAL A 77 -8.95 -9.27 9.31
CA VAL A 77 -7.50 -9.45 9.26
C VAL A 77 -6.84 -8.11 9.51
N THR A 78 -5.75 -8.13 10.27
CA THR A 78 -4.86 -6.97 10.40
C THR A 78 -3.73 -7.10 9.39
N LEU A 79 -3.68 -6.20 8.42
CA LEU A 79 -2.51 -5.98 7.58
C LEU A 79 -1.53 -5.08 8.33
N LYS A 80 -0.26 -5.44 8.33
CA LYS A 80 0.84 -4.64 8.88
C LYS A 80 1.91 -4.46 7.82
N TRP A 81 2.42 -3.24 7.67
CA TRP A 81 3.51 -2.96 6.73
C TRP A 81 4.53 -1.97 7.29
N SER A 82 5.70 -2.01 6.65
CA SER A 82 6.79 -1.04 6.85
C SER A 82 7.40 -0.69 5.50
N THR A 83 7.69 0.59 5.28
CA THR A 83 8.35 1.10 4.07
C THR A 83 9.55 1.96 4.43
N ILE A 84 10.62 1.91 3.63
CA ILE A 84 11.84 2.72 3.77
C ILE A 84 12.11 3.43 2.43
N SER A 85 12.67 4.65 2.47
CA SER A 85 13.02 5.45 1.28
C SER A 85 11.85 5.61 0.30
N THR A 86 10.65 5.83 0.83
CA THR A 86 9.38 5.84 0.08
C THR A 86 8.57 7.09 0.43
N ASN A 87 8.06 7.79 -0.59
CA ASN A 87 7.18 8.95 -0.42
C ASN A 87 5.71 8.61 -0.67
N HIS A 88 5.46 7.60 -1.50
CA HIS A 88 4.11 7.15 -1.84
C HIS A 88 4.00 5.64 -1.71
N ALA A 89 2.94 5.18 -1.03
CA ALA A 89 2.57 3.78 -0.96
C ALA A 89 1.11 3.61 -1.37
N SER A 90 0.79 2.53 -2.07
CA SER A 90 -0.57 2.16 -2.43
C SER A 90 -0.80 0.67 -2.26
N LEU A 91 -2.04 0.29 -1.96
CA LEU A 91 -2.51 -1.09 -1.88
C LEU A 91 -3.59 -1.34 -2.93
N ASN A 92 -3.55 -2.53 -3.53
CA ASN A 92 -4.61 -3.02 -4.40
C ASN A 92 -5.90 -3.34 -3.63
N GLN A 93 -6.85 -4.04 -4.27
CA GLN A 93 -8.14 -4.43 -3.67
C GLN A 93 -9.05 -3.23 -3.30
N GLY A 94 -8.87 -2.11 -4.01
CA GLY A 94 -9.68 -0.90 -3.80
C GLY A 94 -9.30 -0.08 -2.57
N ILE A 95 -8.19 -0.40 -1.89
CA ILE A 95 -7.68 0.38 -0.75
C ILE A 95 -7.08 1.72 -1.22
N GLY A 96 -6.24 1.68 -2.25
CA GLY A 96 -5.61 2.88 -2.81
C GLY A 96 -4.42 3.36 -1.99
N SER A 97 -4.22 4.68 -1.92
CA SER A 97 -3.06 5.29 -1.25
C SER A 97 -3.08 5.05 0.26
N VAL A 98 -1.93 4.68 0.81
CA VAL A 98 -1.73 4.43 2.24
C VAL A 98 -0.53 5.18 2.79
N LEU A 99 -0.48 5.31 4.12
CA LEU A 99 0.62 5.99 4.80
C LEU A 99 1.93 5.21 4.66
N VAL A 100 3.00 5.95 4.41
CA VAL A 100 4.39 5.47 4.42
C VAL A 100 4.95 5.49 5.85
N GLY A 101 5.95 4.64 6.10
CA GLY A 101 6.70 4.56 7.35
C GLY A 101 6.69 3.15 7.94
N THR A 102 7.16 3.02 9.18
CA THR A 102 7.26 1.74 9.88
C THR A 102 6.04 1.43 10.74
N ASN A 103 5.75 0.15 10.93
CA ASN A 103 4.69 -0.37 11.82
C ASN A 103 3.29 0.19 11.52
N LYS A 104 2.97 0.43 10.25
CA LYS A 104 1.62 0.83 9.84
C LYS A 104 0.70 -0.36 9.83
N THR A 105 -0.57 -0.14 10.16
CA THR A 105 -1.58 -1.20 10.24
C THR A 105 -2.90 -0.77 9.62
N MET A 106 -3.65 -1.74 9.11
CA MET A 106 -5.02 -1.56 8.64
C MET A 106 -5.82 -2.84 8.83
N ILE A 107 -7.08 -2.68 9.22
CA ILE A 107 -8.01 -3.80 9.36
C ILE A 107 -8.81 -3.92 8.07
N VAL A 108 -8.90 -5.14 7.54
CA VAL A 108 -9.66 -5.48 6.33
C VAL A 108 -10.50 -6.73 6.59
N SER A 109 -11.60 -6.89 5.86
CA SER A 109 -12.51 -8.04 6.00
C SER A 109 -12.78 -8.71 4.66
N PRO A 110 -11.81 -9.46 4.10
CA PRO A 110 -11.99 -10.11 2.80
C PRO A 110 -13.05 -11.22 2.85
N THR A 111 -13.84 -11.33 1.79
CA THR A 111 -14.89 -12.36 1.65
C THR A 111 -14.49 -13.55 0.78
N THR A 112 -13.35 -13.44 0.12
CA THR A 112 -12.76 -14.43 -0.79
C THR A 112 -11.25 -14.41 -0.62
N ASN A 113 -10.53 -15.42 -1.12
CA ASN A 113 -9.07 -15.42 -1.12
C ASN A 113 -8.56 -14.16 -1.80
N THR A 114 -7.70 -13.40 -1.10
CA THR A 114 -7.29 -12.08 -1.54
C THR A 114 -5.79 -11.89 -1.32
N THR A 115 -5.09 -11.52 -2.38
CA THR A 115 -3.68 -11.12 -2.33
C THR A 115 -3.57 -9.60 -2.29
N TYR A 116 -3.04 -9.10 -1.19
CA TYR A 116 -2.72 -7.70 -0.99
C TYR A 116 -1.32 -7.42 -1.51
N THR A 117 -1.23 -6.62 -2.56
CA THR A 117 0.02 -6.16 -3.18
C THR A 117 0.16 -4.68 -2.88
N MET A 118 1.26 -4.34 -2.23
CA MET A 118 1.67 -2.97 -1.94
C MET A 118 2.67 -2.52 -2.97
N THR A 119 2.42 -1.36 -3.57
CA THR A 119 3.35 -0.67 -4.48
C THR A 119 3.86 0.58 -3.79
N VAL A 120 5.18 0.67 -3.64
CA VAL A 120 5.89 1.82 -3.05
C VAL A 120 6.68 2.56 -4.12
N THR A 121 6.72 3.88 -4.03
CA THR A 121 7.46 4.77 -4.95
C THR A 121 8.34 5.73 -4.15
N SER A 122 9.62 5.80 -4.50
CA SER A 122 10.60 6.74 -3.93
C SER A 122 10.52 8.12 -4.61
N VAL A 123 11.28 9.09 -4.09
CA VAL A 123 11.40 10.44 -4.69
C VAL A 123 11.95 10.40 -6.12
N ASP A 124 12.81 9.44 -6.42
CA ASP A 124 13.43 9.25 -7.73
C ASP A 124 12.53 8.49 -8.70
N ASN A 125 11.25 8.30 -8.36
CA ASN A 125 10.28 7.52 -9.12
C ASN A 125 10.65 6.03 -9.27
N ILE A 126 11.53 5.50 -8.41
CA ILE A 126 11.81 4.07 -8.35
C ILE A 126 10.64 3.38 -7.66
N THR A 127 10.16 2.27 -8.21
CA THR A 127 9.02 1.52 -7.66
C THR A 127 9.41 0.12 -7.20
N ARG A 128 8.87 -0.31 -6.05
CA ARG A 128 9.01 -1.67 -5.52
C ARG A 128 7.67 -2.21 -5.05
N THR A 129 7.57 -3.53 -5.02
CA THR A 129 6.33 -4.22 -4.66
C THR A 129 6.56 -5.31 -3.63
N CYS A 130 5.65 -5.44 -2.68
CA CYS A 130 5.61 -6.51 -1.70
C CYS A 130 4.18 -7.02 -1.60
N ALA A 131 4.00 -8.31 -1.30
CA ALA A 131 2.68 -8.91 -1.28
C ALA A 131 2.48 -9.86 -0.10
N THR A 132 1.23 -9.99 0.35
CA THR A 132 0.78 -10.99 1.31
C THR A 132 -0.58 -11.55 0.90
N THR A 133 -0.83 -12.82 1.19
CA THR A 133 -2.07 -13.50 0.79
C THR A 133 -2.88 -13.87 2.03
N VAL A 134 -4.16 -13.53 2.00
CA VAL A 134 -5.15 -13.94 2.99
C VAL A 134 -6.04 -15.02 2.39
N THR A 135 -6.09 -16.17 3.05
CA THR A 135 -6.94 -17.29 2.67
C THR A 135 -8.27 -17.18 3.41
N VAL A 136 -9.38 -17.28 2.69
CA VAL A 136 -10.73 -17.22 3.24
C VAL A 136 -11.38 -18.59 3.10
N THR A 137 -11.76 -19.17 4.23
CA THR A 137 -12.52 -20.42 4.28
C THR A 137 -14.00 -20.13 4.47
N ASN A 138 -14.84 -20.89 3.79
CA ASN A 138 -16.28 -20.87 4.02
C ASN A 138 -16.61 -21.77 5.21
N PRO A 139 -17.51 -21.36 6.12
CA PRO A 139 -18.01 -22.26 7.14
C PRO A 139 -18.75 -23.41 6.47
N ILE A 140 -18.37 -24.65 6.79
CA ILE A 140 -19.07 -25.84 6.33
C ILE A 140 -20.38 -25.93 7.12
N PRO A 141 -21.55 -26.08 6.46
CA PRO A 141 -22.81 -26.25 7.17
C PRO A 141 -22.77 -27.54 8.01
N ALA A 142 -23.27 -27.46 9.26
CA ALA A 142 -23.35 -28.63 10.12
C ALA A 142 -24.26 -29.71 9.51
N PRO A 143 -23.93 -31.01 9.64
CA PRO A 143 -24.80 -32.08 9.16
C PRO A 143 -26.11 -32.10 9.96
N THR A 144 -27.23 -32.08 9.27
CA THR A 144 -28.57 -32.24 9.87
C THR A 144 -28.99 -33.71 9.84
N CYS A 145 -29.27 -34.29 11.00
CA CYS A 145 -29.91 -35.59 11.12
C CYS A 145 -31.42 -35.39 11.33
N VAL A 146 -32.24 -35.91 10.42
CA VAL A 146 -33.70 -35.93 10.56
C VAL A 146 -34.15 -37.36 10.81
N LEU A 147 -34.61 -37.65 12.03
CA LEU A 147 -35.28 -38.90 12.35
C LEU A 147 -36.77 -38.73 12.06
N SER A 148 -37.29 -39.47 11.09
CA SER A 148 -38.71 -39.54 10.79
C SER A 148 -39.20 -40.94 11.13
N ALA A 149 -40.12 -41.03 12.08
CA ALA A 149 -40.82 -42.28 12.40
C ALA A 149 -42.27 -42.14 11.98
N THR A 150 -42.75 -43.06 11.14
CA THR A 150 -44.18 -43.17 10.80
C THR A 150 -44.63 -44.60 11.05
N PRO A 151 -45.51 -44.84 12.03
CA PRO A 151 -46.18 -43.86 12.90
C PRO A 151 -45.27 -43.29 14.01
N THR A 152 -45.54 -42.05 14.44
CA THR A 152 -44.83 -41.39 15.57
C THR A 152 -45.24 -41.92 16.94
N SER A 153 -46.28 -42.75 17.00
CA SER A 153 -46.76 -43.42 18.20
C SER A 153 -47.43 -44.75 17.82
N ILE A 154 -47.09 -45.82 18.55
CA ILE A 154 -47.80 -47.09 18.49
C ILE A 154 -48.42 -47.38 19.85
N THR A 155 -49.58 -48.05 19.87
CA THR A 155 -50.18 -48.54 21.12
C THR A 155 -49.46 -49.82 21.55
N ALA A 156 -49.20 -49.98 22.85
CA ALA A 156 -48.59 -51.19 23.39
C ALA A 156 -49.37 -52.44 22.95
N GLY A 157 -48.71 -53.33 22.19
CA GLY A 157 -49.32 -54.56 21.67
C GLY A 157 -49.80 -54.52 20.22
N GLN A 158 -49.55 -53.47 19.45
CA GLN A 158 -49.76 -53.49 17.99
C GLN A 158 -48.65 -54.28 17.27
N THR A 159 -49.05 -55.15 16.34
CA THR A 159 -48.19 -55.92 15.42
C THR A 159 -48.44 -55.50 13.98
#